data_AF-A0A3M2T127-F1
#
_entry.id   AF-A0A3M2T127-F1
#
_cell.length_a   1.000
_cell.length_b   1.000
_cell.length_c   1.000
_cell.angle_alpha   90.00
_cell.angle_beta   90.00
_cell.angle_gamma   90.00
#
_symmetry.space_group_name_H-M   'P 1'
#
loop_
_entity.id
_entity.type
_entity.pdbx_description
1 polymer ?
#
loop_
_entity_poly.entity_id
_entity_poly.type
_entity_poly.pdbx_seq_one_letter_code
_entity_poly.pdbx_strand_id
1 'polypeptide(L)'
;MAAPNTKKGPRKRVKVGLPTKSPSYDDLGRGIVSVNIEVDEEDTMIQETKHKVNDVISRSELSLDTTETGFVVGNPAGISFVSHAEDVSVRLQRLEDRSAKQDDHIAAQDQRISAQDERILAQDQRIATLEWSSDAFSTGRNRFISIAKRDKLGTATFEDFEIIASANEAFHGGNSKGDVKLYQERIRSDYDAYTAIYGLHPGVVAMIEYEPTLFILDRHATFVASSRYITTQRFHDVFASFIKAVEESNYAAGYLVGNPTSVTAAYWQFVRCLKSEVEVANS
;
A
#
# COMPACT_ATOMS: atom_id res chain seq x y z
N MET A 1 -22.23 67.06 -13.32
CA MET A 1 -23.17 67.22 -14.47
C MET A 1 -22.77 66.25 -15.57
N ALA A 2 -23.79 65.73 -16.28
CA ALA A 2 -23.77 64.79 -17.41
C ALA A 2 -23.73 63.28 -17.07
N ALA A 3 -24.89 62.64 -17.26
CA ALA A 3 -25.14 61.20 -17.20
C ALA A 3 -24.87 60.50 -18.55
N PRO A 4 -24.62 59.18 -18.60
CA PRO A 4 -24.57 58.44 -19.86
C PRO A 4 -25.96 57.92 -20.26
N ASN A 5 -26.26 58.15 -21.54
CA ASN A 5 -27.48 57.82 -22.25
C ASN A 5 -27.35 56.42 -22.88
N THR A 6 -28.11 55.42 -22.41
CA THR A 6 -28.16 54.09 -23.03
C THR A 6 -29.47 53.90 -23.81
N LYS A 7 -29.34 53.85 -25.14
CA LYS A 7 -30.40 53.51 -26.09
C LYS A 7 -30.93 52.09 -25.85
N LYS A 8 -32.23 51.95 -25.59
CA LYS A 8 -32.96 50.66 -25.58
C LYS A 8 -33.28 50.24 -27.02
N GLY A 9 -32.75 49.10 -27.45
CA GLY A 9 -33.18 48.41 -28.68
C GLY A 9 -34.55 47.71 -28.50
N PRO A 10 -35.24 47.34 -29.59
CA PRO A 10 -36.61 46.84 -29.53
C PRO A 10 -36.65 45.41 -28.98
N ARG A 11 -37.54 45.17 -28.00
CA ARG A 11 -37.83 43.84 -27.45
C ARG A 11 -38.54 42.98 -28.50
N LYS A 12 -37.87 41.96 -29.02
CA LYS A 12 -38.52 40.86 -29.75
C LYS A 12 -39.44 40.09 -28.78
N ARG A 13 -40.74 40.11 -29.03
CA ARG A 13 -41.69 39.18 -28.41
C ARG A 13 -41.44 37.80 -28.99
N VAL A 14 -40.86 36.90 -28.20
CA VAL A 14 -40.86 35.47 -28.48
C VAL A 14 -42.27 34.95 -28.17
N LYS A 15 -43.00 34.54 -29.20
CA LYS A 15 -44.22 33.74 -29.01
C LYS A 15 -43.78 32.38 -28.48
N VAL A 16 -44.02 32.12 -27.20
CA VAL A 16 -43.97 30.77 -26.64
C VAL A 16 -45.14 30.02 -27.25
N GLY A 17 -44.85 29.07 -28.14
CA GLY A 17 -45.86 28.18 -28.69
C GLY A 17 -46.37 27.27 -27.58
N LEU A 18 -47.68 27.33 -27.30
CA LEU A 18 -48.34 26.31 -26.50
C LEU A 18 -48.20 24.96 -27.22
N PRO A 19 -47.89 23.86 -26.51
CA PRO A 19 -47.83 22.53 -27.10
C PRO A 19 -49.22 22.16 -27.65
N THR A 20 -49.30 21.88 -28.95
CA THR A 20 -50.54 21.57 -29.68
C THR A 20 -50.93 20.09 -29.65
N LYS A 21 -50.38 19.31 -28.73
CA LYS A 21 -50.78 17.92 -28.52
C LYS A 21 -51.35 17.78 -27.11
N SER A 22 -52.65 17.52 -27.04
CA SER A 22 -53.32 17.00 -25.85
C SER A 22 -52.58 15.73 -25.39
N PRO A 23 -52.23 15.59 -24.10
CA PRO A 23 -51.59 14.39 -23.57
C PRO A 23 -52.42 13.14 -23.91
N SER A 24 -51.74 12.07 -24.30
CA SER A 24 -52.38 10.75 -24.44
C SER A 24 -52.84 10.30 -23.05
N TYR A 25 -54.02 9.69 -22.95
CA TYR A 25 -54.59 9.20 -21.69
C TYR A 25 -53.78 8.09 -21.00
N ASP A 26 -52.67 7.65 -21.60
CA ASP A 26 -51.72 6.71 -21.01
C ASP A 26 -50.65 7.40 -20.14
N ASP A 27 -50.63 8.74 -20.07
CA ASP A 27 -49.76 9.50 -19.16
C ASP A 27 -50.39 9.51 -17.74
N LEU A 28 -50.14 8.44 -16.97
CA LEU A 28 -50.57 8.32 -15.58
C LEU A 28 -49.95 9.42 -14.70
N GLY A 29 -50.71 10.49 -14.44
CA GLY A 29 -50.34 11.51 -13.46
C GLY A 29 -50.23 10.92 -12.06
N ARG A 30 -49.19 11.32 -11.30
CA ARG A 30 -48.97 10.84 -9.93
C ARG A 30 -49.57 11.82 -8.93
N GLY A 31 -50.40 11.32 -8.01
CA GLY A 31 -50.94 12.09 -6.90
C GLY A 31 -50.10 11.89 -5.64
N ILE A 32 -49.68 12.97 -4.99
CA ILE A 32 -49.00 12.89 -3.69
C ILE A 32 -49.58 13.91 -2.71
N VAL A 33 -49.89 13.45 -1.50
CA VAL A 33 -50.34 14.32 -0.41
C VAL A 33 -49.45 14.02 0.79
N SER A 34 -48.77 15.06 1.28
CA SER A 34 -47.98 14.97 2.51
C SER A 34 -48.75 15.58 3.66
N VAL A 35 -48.89 14.84 4.75
CA VAL A 35 -49.54 15.28 6.00
C VAL A 35 -48.64 14.96 7.19
N ASN A 36 -48.66 15.82 8.20
CA ASN A 36 -47.97 15.56 9.46
C ASN A 36 -48.97 14.90 10.43
N ILE A 37 -48.60 13.77 11.00
CA ILE A 37 -49.34 13.08 12.06
C ILE A 37 -48.48 13.03 13.33
N GLU A 38 -49.11 12.92 14.48
CA GLU A 38 -48.39 12.65 15.73
C GLU A 38 -48.12 11.14 15.82
N VAL A 39 -47.01 10.77 16.46
CA VAL A 39 -46.65 9.36 16.64
C VAL A 39 -47.45 8.81 17.80
N ASP A 40 -48.28 7.80 17.55
CA ASP A 40 -49.17 7.17 18.52
C ASP A 40 -49.36 5.66 18.21
N GLU A 41 -50.31 4.98 18.84
CA GLU A 41 -50.73 3.63 18.48
C GLU A 41 -51.15 3.55 17.00
N GLU A 42 -50.83 2.43 16.35
CA GLU A 42 -50.98 2.22 14.90
C GLU A 42 -52.39 2.58 14.39
N ASP A 43 -53.43 2.10 15.07
CA ASP A 43 -54.82 2.37 14.70
C ASP A 43 -55.16 3.86 14.78
N THR A 44 -54.67 4.55 15.81
CA THR A 44 -54.85 6.00 15.99
C THR A 44 -54.16 6.77 14.87
N MET A 45 -52.91 6.43 14.55
CA MET A 45 -52.15 7.05 13.45
C MET A 45 -52.84 6.84 12.10
N ILE A 46 -53.38 5.64 11.82
CA ILE A 46 -54.09 5.34 10.58
C ILE A 46 -55.37 6.19 10.47
N GLN A 47 -56.15 6.29 11.54
CA GLN A 47 -57.39 7.08 11.55
C GLN A 47 -57.10 8.58 11.38
N GLU A 48 -56.10 9.09 12.11
CA GLU A 48 -55.68 10.48 12.00
C GLU A 48 -55.15 10.79 10.60
N THR A 49 -54.35 9.90 10.01
CA THR A 49 -53.85 10.02 8.63
C THR A 49 -55.01 10.12 7.64
N LYS A 50 -55.99 9.20 7.71
CA LYS A 50 -57.18 9.22 6.83
C LYS A 50 -57.94 10.54 6.96
N HIS A 51 -58.13 11.01 8.19
CA HIS A 51 -58.82 12.27 8.45
C HIS A 51 -58.07 13.46 7.83
N LYS A 52 -56.77 13.60 8.10
CA LYS A 52 -55.95 14.70 7.59
C LYS A 52 -55.78 14.67 6.07
N VAL A 53 -55.64 13.50 5.46
CA VAL A 53 -55.57 13.36 4.00
C VAL A 53 -56.89 13.82 3.36
N ASN A 54 -58.03 13.35 3.88
CA ASN A 54 -59.34 13.79 3.39
C ASN A 54 -59.54 15.30 3.58
N ASP A 55 -59.07 15.86 4.70
CA ASP A 55 -59.14 17.30 4.96
C ASP A 55 -58.34 18.09 3.92
N VAL A 56 -57.09 17.68 3.65
CA VAL A 56 -56.23 18.31 2.65
C VAL A 56 -56.81 18.18 1.24
N ILE A 57 -57.36 17.02 0.88
CA ILE A 57 -58.00 16.85 -0.44
C ILE A 57 -59.26 17.72 -0.57
N SER A 58 -60.02 17.90 0.51
CA SER A 58 -61.29 18.63 0.50
C SER A 58 -61.11 20.15 0.62
N ARG A 59 -60.06 20.61 1.31
CA ARG A 59 -59.86 22.03 1.67
C ARG A 59 -58.71 22.71 0.93
N SER A 60 -57.69 21.98 0.51
CA SER A 60 -56.50 22.58 -0.09
C SER A 60 -56.60 22.68 -1.60
N GLU A 61 -56.08 23.76 -2.17
CA GLU A 61 -55.81 23.85 -3.60
C GLU A 61 -54.67 22.89 -3.94
N LEU A 62 -55.00 21.73 -4.51
CA LEU A 62 -54.00 20.85 -5.10
C LEU A 62 -53.36 21.58 -6.28
N SER A 63 -52.04 21.68 -6.27
CA SER A 63 -51.27 22.23 -7.37
C SER A 63 -50.80 21.11 -8.29
N LEU A 64 -50.74 21.43 -9.58
CA LEU A 64 -50.10 20.60 -10.60
C LEU A 64 -48.70 21.15 -10.82
N ASP A 65 -47.69 20.32 -10.65
CA ASP A 65 -46.31 20.63 -11.01
C ASP A 65 -45.81 19.67 -12.09
N THR A 66 -44.87 20.15 -12.91
CA THR A 66 -44.25 19.38 -13.97
C THR A 66 -42.85 18.99 -13.53
N THR A 67 -42.63 17.70 -13.37
CA THR A 67 -41.35 17.10 -12.98
C THR A 67 -40.67 16.45 -14.18
N GLU A 68 -39.40 16.06 -14.05
CA GLU A 68 -38.70 15.32 -15.12
C GLU A 68 -39.36 13.96 -15.41
N THR A 69 -40.03 13.37 -14.41
CA THR A 69 -40.72 12.07 -14.53
C THR A 69 -42.20 12.17 -14.93
N GLY A 70 -42.72 13.39 -15.15
CA GLY A 70 -44.09 13.64 -15.59
C GLY A 70 -44.83 14.66 -14.71
N PHE A 71 -46.16 14.56 -14.69
CA PHE A 71 -47.00 15.47 -13.92
C PHE A 71 -47.26 14.95 -12.51
N VAL A 72 -47.07 15.82 -11.52
CA VAL A 72 -47.36 15.54 -10.11
C VAL A 72 -48.46 16.48 -9.63
N VAL A 73 -49.52 15.91 -9.08
CA VAL A 73 -50.59 16.67 -8.43
C VAL A 73 -50.50 16.46 -6.94
N GLY A 74 -50.47 17.54 -6.16
CA GLY A 74 -50.34 17.43 -4.73
C GLY A 74 -50.50 18.73 -3.97
N ASN A 75 -50.49 18.64 -2.65
CA ASN A 75 -50.31 19.81 -1.81
C ASN A 75 -48.84 20.29 -1.88
N PRO A 76 -48.53 21.55 -1.52
CA PRO A 76 -47.17 22.10 -1.64
C PRO A 76 -46.09 21.25 -0.95
N ALA A 77 -46.40 20.65 0.20
CA ALA A 77 -45.50 19.74 0.91
C ALA A 77 -45.22 18.44 0.14
N GLY A 78 -46.24 17.83 -0.47
CA GLY A 78 -46.07 16.63 -1.29
C GLY A 78 -45.26 16.89 -2.57
N ILE A 79 -45.50 18.02 -3.24
CA ILE A 79 -44.73 18.41 -4.43
C ILE A 79 -43.26 18.66 -4.06
N SER A 80 -43.00 19.41 -2.99
CA SER A 80 -41.64 19.64 -2.50
C SER A 80 -40.91 18.34 -2.15
N PHE A 81 -41.62 17.33 -1.65
CA PHE A 81 -41.04 16.01 -1.38
C PHE A 81 -40.59 15.31 -2.67
N VAL A 82 -41.42 15.33 -3.72
CA VAL A 82 -41.05 14.72 -5.01
C VAL A 82 -39.87 15.43 -5.63
N SER A 83 -39.85 16.77 -5.65
CA SER A 83 -38.71 17.53 -6.17
C SER A 83 -37.41 17.19 -5.43
N HIS A 84 -37.47 17.00 -4.11
CA HIS A 84 -36.30 16.59 -3.32
C HIS A 84 -35.86 15.15 -3.63
N ALA A 85 -36.80 14.23 -3.80
CA ALA A 85 -36.50 12.84 -4.17
C ALA A 85 -35.83 12.75 -5.56
N GLU A 86 -36.27 13.56 -6.52
CA GLU A 86 -35.64 13.67 -7.84
C GLU A 86 -34.21 14.24 -7.74
N ASP A 87 -34.00 15.31 -6.96
CA ASP A 87 -32.65 15.86 -6.72
C ASP A 87 -31.70 14.84 -6.08
N VAL A 88 -32.18 14.09 -5.08
CA VAL A 88 -31.40 13.01 -4.45
C VAL A 88 -31.05 11.93 -5.47
N SER A 89 -31.98 11.55 -6.35
CA SER A 89 -31.74 10.55 -7.39
C SER A 89 -30.66 11.00 -8.38
N VAL A 90 -30.72 12.25 -8.84
CA VAL A 90 -29.68 12.83 -9.71
C VAL A 90 -28.33 12.89 -9.00
N ARG A 91 -28.31 13.24 -7.71
CA ARG A 91 -27.07 13.27 -6.93
C ARG A 91 -26.48 11.88 -6.73
N LEU A 92 -27.31 10.86 -6.50
CA LEU A 92 -26.88 9.46 -6.40
C LEU A 92 -26.23 8.99 -7.70
N GLN A 93 -26.88 9.22 -8.85
CA GLN A 93 -26.32 8.87 -10.15
C GLN A 93 -24.96 9.53 -10.38
N ARG A 94 -24.81 10.82 -10.04
CA ARG A 94 -23.52 11.53 -10.16
C ARG A 94 -22.44 10.94 -9.26
N LEU A 95 -22.81 10.46 -8.07
CA LEU A 95 -21.87 9.82 -7.15
C LEU A 95 -21.43 8.45 -7.65
N GLU A 96 -22.37 7.67 -8.19
CA GLU A 96 -22.08 6.37 -8.82
C GLU A 96 -21.15 6.54 -10.02
N ASP A 97 -21.44 7.49 -10.92
CA ASP A 97 -20.57 7.81 -12.07
C ASP A 97 -19.17 8.24 -11.63
N ARG A 98 -19.07 9.00 -10.52
CA ARG A 98 -17.78 9.42 -9.96
C ARG A 98 -17.02 8.25 -9.35
N SER A 99 -17.72 7.35 -8.64
CA SER A 99 -17.13 6.14 -8.07
C SER A 99 -16.56 5.26 -9.16
N ALA A 100 -17.33 5.00 -10.23
CA ALA A 100 -16.87 4.20 -11.37
C ALA A 100 -15.59 4.80 -12.00
N LYS A 101 -15.54 6.13 -12.18
CA LYS A 101 -14.32 6.80 -12.68
C LYS A 101 -13.14 6.69 -11.74
N GLN A 102 -13.37 6.67 -10.43
CA GLN A 102 -12.30 6.48 -9.44
C GLN A 102 -11.77 5.05 -9.46
N ASP A 103 -12.66 4.06 -9.59
CA ASP A 103 -12.30 2.65 -9.71
C ASP A 103 -11.46 2.40 -10.97
N ASP A 104 -11.86 2.98 -12.11
CA ASP A 104 -11.08 2.94 -13.36
C ASP A 104 -9.69 3.57 -13.19
N HIS A 105 -9.60 4.68 -12.46
CA HIS A 105 -8.33 5.36 -12.20
C HIS A 105 -7.42 4.53 -11.28
N ILE A 106 -7.99 3.90 -10.24
CA ILE A 106 -7.24 3.01 -9.34
C ILE A 106 -6.70 1.82 -10.13
N ALA A 107 -7.53 1.15 -10.93
CA ALA A 107 -7.10 0.03 -11.77
C ALA A 107 -5.97 0.42 -12.74
N ALA A 108 -6.05 1.61 -13.35
CA ALA A 108 -5.00 2.14 -14.21
C ALA A 108 -3.70 2.46 -13.44
N GLN A 109 -3.79 2.93 -12.19
CA GLN A 109 -2.63 3.15 -11.33
C GLN A 109 -1.97 1.83 -10.91
N ASP A 110 -2.75 0.83 -10.54
CA ASP A 110 -2.24 -0.49 -10.17
C ASP A 110 -1.45 -1.13 -11.31
N GLN A 111 -1.95 -1.04 -12.56
CA GLN A 111 -1.21 -1.49 -13.73
C GLN A 111 0.13 -0.75 -13.92
N ARG A 112 0.16 0.56 -13.64
CA ARG A 112 1.40 1.36 -13.73
C ARG A 112 2.40 0.98 -12.65
N ILE A 113 1.93 0.69 -11.43
CA ILE A 113 2.76 0.25 -10.31
C ILE A 113 3.40 -1.10 -10.66
N SER A 114 2.61 -2.08 -11.10
CA SER A 114 3.13 -3.39 -11.51
C SER A 114 4.18 -3.29 -12.62
N ALA A 115 3.94 -2.44 -13.63
CA ALA A 115 4.92 -2.23 -14.70
C ALA A 115 6.20 -1.52 -14.22
N GLN A 116 6.12 -0.70 -13.17
CA GLN A 116 7.29 -0.08 -12.54
C GLN A 116 8.07 -1.10 -11.72
N ASP A 117 7.39 -1.97 -10.97
CA ASP A 117 8.02 -3.03 -10.18
C ASP A 117 8.81 -4.00 -11.06
N GLU A 118 8.26 -4.41 -12.21
CA GLU A 118 8.98 -5.23 -13.19
C GLU A 118 10.25 -4.54 -13.72
N ARG A 119 10.19 -3.23 -13.95
CA ARG A 119 11.35 -2.45 -14.41
C ARG A 119 12.42 -2.32 -13.32
N ILE A 120 12.02 -2.14 -12.06
CA ILE A 120 12.93 -2.09 -10.92
C ILE A 120 13.65 -3.44 -10.79
N LEU A 121 12.91 -4.55 -10.81
CA LEU A 121 13.50 -5.90 -10.76
C LEU A 121 14.51 -6.14 -11.89
N ALA A 122 14.19 -5.73 -13.12
CA ALA A 122 15.11 -5.86 -14.24
C ALA A 122 16.37 -4.98 -14.09
N GLN A 123 16.23 -3.78 -13.52
CA GLN A 123 17.35 -2.89 -13.23
C GLN A 123 18.24 -3.45 -12.12
N ASP A 124 17.66 -3.97 -11.04
CA ASP A 124 18.39 -4.56 -9.92
C ASP A 124 19.21 -5.77 -10.38
N GLN A 125 18.65 -6.65 -11.22
CA GLN A 125 19.38 -7.76 -11.83
C GLN A 125 20.57 -7.28 -12.66
N ARG A 126 20.38 -6.21 -13.44
CA ARG A 126 21.45 -5.63 -14.27
C ARG A 126 22.54 -4.99 -13.41
N ILE A 127 22.17 -4.26 -12.36
CA ILE A 127 23.13 -3.68 -11.39
C ILE A 127 23.91 -4.80 -10.72
N ALA A 128 23.24 -5.83 -10.18
CA ALA A 128 23.90 -6.96 -9.54
C ALA A 128 24.85 -7.74 -10.46
N THR A 129 24.55 -7.77 -11.76
CA THR A 129 25.45 -8.36 -12.78
C THR A 129 26.66 -7.46 -13.04
N LEU A 130 26.43 -6.15 -13.18
CA LEU A 130 27.50 -5.18 -13.42
C LEU A 130 28.44 -5.06 -12.22
N GLU A 131 27.90 -4.97 -11.01
CA GLU A 131 28.66 -4.95 -9.77
C GLU A 131 29.55 -6.20 -9.67
N TRP A 132 28.99 -7.37 -9.95
CA TRP A 132 29.77 -8.62 -9.89
C TRP A 132 30.82 -8.74 -11.00
N SER A 133 30.53 -8.22 -12.20
CA SER A 133 31.51 -8.17 -13.30
C SER A 133 32.68 -7.23 -13.03
N SER A 134 32.57 -6.39 -11.99
CA SER A 134 33.70 -5.61 -11.53
C SER A 134 34.64 -6.50 -10.70
N ASP A 135 35.83 -6.76 -11.23
CA ASP A 135 36.90 -7.47 -10.50
C ASP A 135 37.18 -6.83 -9.13
N ALA A 136 36.98 -5.50 -9.01
CA ALA A 136 37.13 -4.78 -7.74
C ALA A 136 36.11 -5.26 -6.68
N PHE A 137 34.88 -5.55 -7.08
CA PHE A 137 33.85 -6.02 -6.17
C PHE A 137 34.16 -7.42 -5.66
N SER A 138 34.41 -8.39 -6.55
CA SER A 138 34.73 -9.76 -6.17
C SER A 138 36.00 -9.83 -5.32
N THR A 139 37.04 -9.06 -5.69
CA THR A 139 38.28 -8.93 -4.91
C THR A 139 38.00 -8.35 -3.52
N GLY A 140 37.19 -7.30 -3.44
CA GLY A 140 36.80 -6.66 -2.19
C GLY A 140 36.02 -7.58 -1.25
N ARG A 141 35.08 -8.36 -1.79
CA ARG A 141 34.33 -9.38 -1.04
C ARG A 141 35.25 -10.52 -0.57
N ASN A 142 36.18 -10.96 -1.42
CA ASN A 142 37.15 -11.98 -1.06
C ASN A 142 38.05 -11.53 0.10
N ARG A 143 38.49 -10.27 0.07
CA ARG A 143 39.24 -9.65 1.16
C ARG A 143 38.44 -9.54 2.45
N PHE A 144 37.15 -9.21 2.40
CA PHE A 144 36.29 -9.16 3.59
C PHE A 144 36.32 -10.49 4.36
N ILE A 145 36.14 -11.62 3.66
CA ILE A 145 36.18 -12.96 4.28
C ILE A 145 37.58 -13.28 4.81
N SER A 146 38.62 -12.99 4.03
CA SER A 146 40.02 -13.23 4.46
C SER A 146 40.40 -12.43 5.71
N ILE A 147 39.95 -11.17 5.83
CA ILE A 147 40.13 -10.37 7.05
C ILE A 147 39.42 -11.01 8.23
N ALA A 148 38.15 -11.43 8.07
CA ALA A 148 37.40 -12.10 9.12
C ALA A 148 38.09 -13.40 9.56
N LYS A 149 38.61 -14.19 8.63
CA LYS A 149 39.39 -15.40 8.93
C LYS A 149 40.63 -15.10 9.77
N ARG A 150 41.36 -14.05 9.41
CA ARG A 150 42.59 -13.64 10.11
C ARG A 150 42.28 -13.12 11.51
N ASP A 151 41.35 -12.17 11.61
CA ASP A 151 41.16 -11.37 12.82
C ASP A 151 40.20 -12.03 13.83
N LYS A 152 39.30 -12.90 13.37
CA LYS A 152 38.19 -13.41 14.18
C LYS A 152 38.15 -14.92 14.29
N LEU A 153 38.42 -15.62 13.19
CA LEU A 153 38.37 -17.09 13.18
C LEU A 153 39.72 -17.75 13.48
N GLY A 154 40.83 -17.05 13.26
CA GLY A 154 42.17 -17.62 13.41
C GLY A 154 42.50 -18.71 12.38
N THR A 155 41.78 -18.77 11.27
CA THR A 155 41.87 -19.82 10.23
C THR A 155 42.42 -19.31 8.89
N ALA A 156 43.02 -18.12 8.87
CA ALA A 156 43.60 -17.54 7.66
C ALA A 156 44.78 -18.38 7.13
N THR A 157 44.78 -18.61 5.82
CA THR A 157 45.86 -19.28 5.08
C THR A 157 46.83 -18.25 4.49
N PHE A 158 47.94 -18.72 3.90
CA PHE A 158 48.87 -17.84 3.19
C PHE A 158 48.18 -17.06 2.04
N GLU A 159 47.30 -17.71 1.28
CA GLU A 159 46.51 -17.08 0.22
C GLU A 159 45.60 -15.96 0.76
N ASP A 160 45.01 -16.13 1.96
CA ASP A 160 44.24 -15.06 2.60
C ASP A 160 45.11 -13.82 2.87
N PHE A 161 46.37 -13.99 3.29
CA PHE A 161 47.28 -12.87 3.48
C PHE A 161 47.63 -12.16 2.17
N GLU A 162 47.79 -12.88 1.06
CA GLU A 162 47.99 -12.29 -0.27
C GLU A 162 46.76 -11.52 -0.76
N ILE A 163 45.55 -12.06 -0.55
CA ILE A 163 44.29 -11.37 -0.86
C ILE A 163 44.17 -10.08 -0.03
N ILE A 164 44.51 -10.13 1.26
CA ILE A 164 44.47 -8.95 2.14
C ILE A 164 45.46 -7.86 1.69
N ALA A 165 46.66 -8.27 1.25
CA ALA A 165 47.72 -7.36 0.84
C ALA A 165 47.49 -6.72 -0.55
N SER A 166 46.84 -7.43 -1.46
CA SER A 166 46.64 -6.98 -2.85
C SER A 166 45.49 -5.98 -3.03
N ALA A 167 44.52 -5.97 -2.12
CA ALA A 167 43.34 -5.11 -2.25
C ALA A 167 43.38 -3.84 -1.40
N ASN A 168 43.36 -2.69 -2.09
CA ASN A 168 43.40 -1.35 -1.49
C ASN A 168 42.03 -0.85 -1.02
N GLU A 169 40.93 -1.39 -1.55
CA GLU A 169 39.58 -0.96 -1.18
C GLU A 169 39.08 -1.64 0.10
N ALA A 170 38.54 -0.83 1.00
CA ALA A 170 37.91 -1.31 2.23
C ALA A 170 36.41 -1.53 1.99
N PHE A 171 35.99 -2.79 1.92
CA PHE A 171 34.57 -3.12 1.95
C PHE A 171 34.08 -3.12 3.40
N HIS A 172 33.11 -2.27 3.68
CA HIS A 172 32.54 -2.10 5.02
C HIS A 172 31.20 -2.82 5.11
N GLY A 173 31.23 -4.08 5.58
CA GLY A 173 30.04 -4.81 5.99
C GLY A 173 29.84 -6.17 5.33
N GLY A 174 29.02 -6.98 5.97
CA GLY A 174 28.53 -8.24 5.43
C GLY A 174 27.67 -8.00 4.18
N ASN A 175 27.78 -8.92 3.23
CA ASN A 175 26.93 -9.03 2.05
C ASN A 175 26.85 -10.52 1.73
N SER A 176 25.94 -11.20 2.41
CA SER A 176 25.78 -12.64 2.40
C SER A 176 25.54 -13.15 0.98
N LYS A 177 24.64 -12.51 0.22
CA LYS A 177 24.37 -12.85 -1.19
C LYS A 177 25.55 -12.61 -2.11
N GLY A 178 26.27 -11.49 -1.95
CA GLY A 178 27.49 -11.21 -2.71
C GLY A 178 28.58 -12.24 -2.41
N ASP A 179 28.75 -12.60 -1.13
CA ASP A 179 29.76 -13.56 -0.71
C ASP A 179 29.43 -14.99 -1.15
N VAL A 180 28.15 -15.37 -1.26
CA VAL A 180 27.75 -16.68 -1.84
C VAL A 180 28.36 -16.87 -3.22
N LYS A 181 28.39 -15.81 -4.05
CA LYS A 181 28.89 -15.92 -5.42
C LYS A 181 30.37 -16.33 -5.49
N LEU A 182 31.20 -15.94 -4.50
CA LEU A 182 32.59 -16.40 -4.41
C LEU A 182 32.70 -17.94 -4.33
N TYR A 183 31.74 -18.58 -3.68
CA TYR A 183 31.68 -20.04 -3.55
C TYR A 183 31.06 -20.70 -4.78
N GLN A 184 30.03 -20.09 -5.36
CA GLN A 184 29.38 -20.60 -6.59
C GLN A 184 30.37 -20.59 -7.78
N GLU A 185 31.19 -19.55 -7.89
CA GLU A 185 32.22 -19.42 -8.93
C GLU A 185 33.53 -20.15 -8.59
N ARG A 186 33.56 -20.87 -7.45
CA ARG A 186 34.72 -21.65 -6.99
C ARG A 186 35.98 -20.80 -6.77
N ILE A 187 35.81 -19.51 -6.50
CA ILE A 187 36.88 -18.61 -6.03
C ILE A 187 37.28 -19.00 -4.61
N ARG A 188 36.30 -19.41 -3.79
CA ARG A 188 36.51 -19.94 -2.44
C ARG A 188 35.88 -21.32 -2.27
N SER A 189 36.42 -22.09 -1.33
CA SER A 189 35.95 -23.44 -0.97
C SER A 189 35.89 -23.68 0.55
N ASP A 190 36.21 -22.68 1.36
CA ASP A 190 36.21 -22.72 2.82
C ASP A 190 34.83 -22.40 3.41
N TYR A 191 33.85 -23.29 3.16
CA TYR A 191 32.46 -23.13 3.56
C TYR A 191 32.24 -22.89 5.07
N ASP A 192 33.12 -23.43 5.91
CA ASP A 192 33.08 -23.23 7.37
C ASP A 192 33.32 -21.77 7.74
N ALA A 193 34.19 -21.05 7.02
CA ALA A 193 34.45 -19.64 7.26
C ALA A 193 33.20 -18.80 6.93
N TYR A 194 32.54 -19.09 5.80
CA TYR A 194 31.28 -18.44 5.45
C TYR A 194 30.21 -18.69 6.52
N THR A 195 30.04 -19.96 6.92
CA THR A 195 29.02 -20.36 7.90
C THR A 195 29.28 -19.72 9.27
N ALA A 196 30.54 -19.60 9.70
CA ALA A 196 30.88 -18.90 10.94
C ALA A 196 30.54 -17.40 10.90
N ILE A 197 30.65 -16.75 9.73
CA ILE A 197 30.38 -15.32 9.55
C ILE A 197 28.87 -15.05 9.41
N TYR A 198 28.16 -15.89 8.64
CA TYR A 198 26.77 -15.65 8.26
C TYR A 198 25.76 -16.56 8.96
N GLY A 199 26.19 -17.56 9.72
CA GLY A 199 25.32 -18.51 10.43
C GLY A 199 24.71 -19.63 9.57
N LEU A 200 24.68 -19.49 8.25
CA LEU A 200 24.13 -20.47 7.32
C LEU A 200 25.13 -20.86 6.23
N HIS A 201 25.00 -22.07 5.69
CA HIS A 201 25.78 -22.53 4.55
C HIS A 201 25.49 -21.69 3.29
N PRO A 202 26.48 -21.33 2.45
CA PRO A 202 26.25 -20.45 1.31
C PRO A 202 25.26 -21.04 0.28
N GLY A 203 25.20 -22.37 0.15
CA GLY A 203 24.18 -23.02 -0.69
C GLY A 203 22.75 -22.81 -0.22
N VAL A 204 22.53 -22.64 1.09
CA VAL A 204 21.21 -22.30 1.66
C VAL A 204 20.93 -20.82 1.42
N VAL A 205 21.88 -19.94 1.74
CA VAL A 205 21.73 -18.49 1.55
C VAL A 205 21.49 -18.13 0.08
N ALA A 206 22.06 -18.90 -0.86
CA ALA A 206 21.81 -18.76 -2.29
C ALA A 206 20.32 -18.80 -2.64
N MET A 207 19.52 -19.58 -1.91
CA MET A 207 18.09 -19.77 -2.16
C MET A 207 17.18 -18.80 -1.40
N ILE A 208 17.73 -18.04 -0.45
CA ILE A 208 16.94 -17.10 0.37
C ILE A 208 16.77 -15.79 -0.41
N GLU A 209 15.52 -15.44 -0.76
CA GLU A 209 15.19 -14.14 -1.38
C GLU A 209 14.51 -13.17 -0.41
N TYR A 210 14.23 -13.60 0.82
CA TYR A 210 13.51 -12.77 1.78
C TYR A 210 14.47 -11.77 2.46
N GLU A 211 14.40 -10.52 2.02
CA GLU A 211 15.24 -9.40 2.48
C GLU A 211 15.41 -9.29 4.00
N PRO A 212 14.36 -9.43 4.84
CA PRO A 212 14.54 -9.39 6.29
C PRO A 212 15.49 -10.46 6.83
N THR A 213 15.55 -11.63 6.21
CA THR A 213 16.51 -12.67 6.62
C THR A 213 17.92 -12.25 6.23
N LEU A 214 18.13 -11.85 4.97
CA LEU A 214 19.43 -11.40 4.47
C LEU A 214 19.99 -10.23 5.30
N PHE A 215 19.13 -9.28 5.67
CA PHE A 215 19.47 -8.17 6.57
C PHE A 215 20.09 -8.64 7.90
N ILE A 216 19.51 -9.67 8.53
CA ILE A 216 20.03 -10.19 9.80
C ILE A 216 21.39 -10.86 9.61
N LEU A 217 21.56 -11.64 8.54
CA LEU A 217 22.84 -12.29 8.23
C LEU A 217 23.93 -11.24 7.97
N ASP A 218 23.63 -10.23 7.16
CA ASP A 218 24.56 -9.16 6.79
C ASP A 218 24.95 -8.30 7.99
N ARG A 219 23.99 -8.00 8.87
CA ARG A 219 24.25 -7.28 10.11
C ARG A 219 25.12 -8.08 11.06
N HIS A 220 24.82 -9.36 11.27
CA HIS A 220 25.68 -10.23 12.07
C HIS A 220 27.11 -10.26 11.53
N ALA A 221 27.28 -10.56 10.25
CA ALA A 221 28.57 -10.61 9.59
C ALA A 221 29.34 -9.29 9.69
N THR A 222 28.67 -8.16 9.54
CA THR A 222 29.27 -6.82 9.70
C THR A 222 29.92 -6.64 11.07
N PHE A 223 29.22 -7.04 12.14
CA PHE A 223 29.72 -6.85 13.50
C PHE A 223 30.78 -7.88 13.87
N VAL A 224 30.58 -9.15 13.49
CA VAL A 224 31.52 -10.23 13.81
C VAL A 224 32.83 -10.08 13.06
N ALA A 225 32.80 -9.75 11.77
CA ALA A 225 34.01 -9.63 10.94
C ALA A 225 34.84 -8.38 11.23
N SER A 226 34.23 -7.32 11.78
CA SER A 226 34.89 -6.02 11.96
C SER A 226 35.64 -5.94 13.30
N SER A 227 36.85 -5.41 13.26
CA SER A 227 37.60 -5.03 14.46
C SER A 227 37.09 -3.74 15.12
N ARG A 228 36.23 -2.98 14.43
CA ARG A 228 35.65 -1.72 14.94
C ARG A 228 34.54 -1.93 15.96
N TYR A 229 34.02 -3.16 16.08
CA TYR A 229 32.90 -3.46 16.95
C TYR A 229 33.28 -4.55 17.95
N ILE A 230 32.76 -4.39 19.17
CA ILE A 230 32.80 -5.39 20.22
C ILE A 230 31.37 -5.90 20.39
N THR A 231 31.18 -7.21 20.25
CA THR A 231 29.90 -7.89 20.41
C THR A 231 29.90 -8.70 21.70
N THR A 232 28.77 -8.72 22.41
CA THR A 232 28.64 -9.51 23.65
C THR A 232 28.25 -10.95 23.35
N GLN A 233 28.34 -11.85 24.35
CA GLN A 233 27.85 -13.22 24.20
C GLN A 233 26.35 -13.27 23.85
N ARG A 234 25.56 -12.36 24.43
CA ARG A 234 24.12 -12.27 24.18
C ARG A 234 23.82 -11.98 22.71
N PHE A 235 24.63 -11.16 22.05
CA PHE A 235 24.51 -10.93 20.61
C PHE A 235 24.59 -12.23 19.82
N HIS A 236 25.57 -13.07 20.14
CA HIS A 236 25.76 -14.37 19.48
C HIS A 236 24.62 -15.35 19.81
N ASP A 237 24.14 -15.39 21.06
CA ASP A 237 23.07 -16.30 21.47
C ASP A 237 21.73 -15.97 20.79
N VAL A 238 21.41 -14.68 20.68
CA VAL A 238 20.19 -14.22 20.01
C VAL A 238 20.28 -14.45 18.50
N PHE A 239 21.46 -14.27 17.89
CA PHE A 239 21.68 -14.64 16.49
C PHE A 239 21.48 -16.13 16.25
N ALA A 240 22.11 -16.99 17.06
CA ALA A 240 21.97 -18.43 16.96
C ALA A 240 20.50 -18.87 17.12
N SER A 241 19.75 -18.22 18.00
CA SER A 241 18.31 -18.46 18.17
C SER A 241 17.51 -18.08 16.93
N PHE A 242 17.88 -17.00 16.24
CA PHE A 242 17.29 -16.62 14.96
C PHE A 242 17.58 -17.65 13.87
N ILE A 243 18.84 -18.06 13.71
CA ILE A 243 19.24 -19.07 12.72
C ILE A 243 18.46 -20.37 12.92
N LYS A 244 18.41 -20.86 14.16
CA LYS A 244 17.64 -22.05 14.52
C LYS A 244 16.17 -21.92 14.16
N ALA A 245 15.53 -20.78 14.46
CA ALA A 245 14.13 -20.57 14.12
C ALA A 245 13.90 -20.56 12.60
N VAL A 246 14.81 -19.94 11.84
CA VAL A 246 14.76 -19.93 10.37
C VAL A 246 14.90 -21.35 9.82
N GLU A 247 15.84 -22.15 10.31
CA GLU A 247 16.02 -23.55 9.91
C GLU A 247 14.80 -24.42 10.24
N GLU A 248 14.26 -24.31 11.46
CA GLU A 248 13.05 -25.04 11.89
C GLU A 248 11.80 -24.66 11.07
N SER A 249 11.74 -23.44 10.56
CA SER A 249 10.68 -22.98 9.66
C SER A 249 10.85 -23.43 8.21
N ASN A 250 11.91 -24.19 7.91
CA ASN A 250 12.34 -24.51 6.56
C ASN A 250 12.55 -23.25 5.70
N TYR A 251 13.26 -22.26 6.26
CA TYR A 251 13.62 -21.01 5.60
C TYR A 251 12.40 -20.19 5.14
N ALA A 252 11.34 -20.17 5.95
CA ALA A 252 10.09 -19.50 5.60
C ALA A 252 10.33 -18.02 5.22
N ALA A 253 9.73 -17.59 4.12
CA ALA A 253 9.64 -16.18 3.74
C ALA A 253 8.37 -15.56 4.34
N GLY A 254 8.33 -14.22 4.40
CA GLY A 254 7.11 -13.50 4.79
C GLY A 254 6.76 -13.53 6.28
N TYR A 255 7.65 -14.02 7.16
CA TYR A 255 7.36 -14.10 8.60
C TYR A 255 7.17 -12.75 9.31
N LEU A 256 7.34 -11.61 8.63
CA LEU A 256 6.98 -10.29 9.15
C LEU A 256 5.58 -9.83 8.73
N VAL A 257 4.87 -10.62 7.90
CA VAL A 257 3.51 -10.33 7.42
C VAL A 257 2.55 -11.36 8.01
N GLY A 258 1.44 -10.88 8.58
CA GLY A 258 0.40 -11.73 9.17
C GLY A 258 0.67 -12.08 10.63
N ASN A 259 0.36 -13.32 11.02
CA ASN A 259 0.42 -13.77 12.41
C ASN A 259 1.87 -13.99 12.86
N PRO A 260 2.26 -13.50 14.05
CA PRO A 260 3.61 -13.72 14.59
C PRO A 260 3.96 -15.21 14.71
N THR A 261 5.16 -15.57 14.26
CA THR A 261 5.77 -16.90 14.38
C THR A 261 6.98 -16.89 15.32
N SER A 262 7.58 -18.05 15.56
CA SER A 262 8.88 -18.15 16.27
C SER A 262 9.97 -17.33 15.58
N VAL A 263 10.01 -17.34 14.23
CA VAL A 263 10.95 -16.55 13.43
C VAL A 263 10.71 -15.06 13.61
N THR A 264 9.45 -14.62 13.61
CA THR A 264 9.08 -13.21 13.88
C THR A 264 9.62 -12.76 15.24
N ALA A 265 9.45 -13.59 16.27
CA ALA A 265 9.92 -13.27 17.62
C ALA A 265 11.46 -13.20 17.68
N ALA A 266 12.16 -14.18 17.10
CA ALA A 266 13.62 -14.22 17.09
C ALA A 266 14.23 -13.05 16.28
N TYR A 267 13.61 -12.70 15.14
CA TYR A 267 13.97 -11.52 14.34
C TYR A 267 13.95 -10.25 15.20
N TRP A 268 12.83 -9.98 15.87
CA TRP A 268 12.70 -8.77 16.69
C TRP A 268 13.61 -8.78 17.91
N GLN A 269 13.92 -9.95 18.48
CA GLN A 269 14.91 -10.05 19.54
C GLN A 269 16.30 -9.63 19.03
N PHE A 270 16.73 -10.11 17.86
CA PHE A 270 18.02 -9.72 17.28
C PHE A 270 18.05 -8.23 16.94
N VAL A 271 17.01 -7.68 16.31
CA VAL A 271 16.93 -6.24 15.99
C VAL A 271 17.05 -5.37 17.24
N ARG A 272 16.46 -5.77 18.38
CA ARG A 272 16.62 -5.07 19.66
C ARG A 272 18.03 -5.23 20.23
N CYS A 273 18.60 -6.43 20.08
CA CYS A 273 19.96 -6.75 20.49
C CYS A 273 21.00 -5.80 19.86
N LEU A 274 20.83 -5.43 18.58
CA LEU A 274 21.74 -4.53 17.87
C LEU A 274 21.93 -3.16 18.55
N LYS A 275 20.96 -2.69 19.33
CA LYS A 275 21.02 -1.38 19.99
C LYS A 275 21.76 -1.38 21.33
N SER A 276 21.96 -2.56 21.92
CA SER A 276 22.41 -2.70 23.31
C SER A 276 23.65 -3.59 23.46
N GLU A 277 23.88 -4.49 22.52
CA GLU A 277 24.91 -5.54 22.62
C GLU A 277 26.06 -5.35 21.61
N VAL A 278 26.16 -4.16 21.02
CA VAL A 278 27.21 -3.78 20.08
C VAL A 278 27.78 -2.43 20.49
N GLU A 279 29.09 -2.39 20.75
CA GLU A 279 29.82 -1.17 21.08
C GLU A 279 30.88 -0.88 20.02
N VAL A 280 31.16 0.40 19.79
CA VAL A 280 32.29 0.81 18.94
C VAL A 280 33.55 0.67 19.78
N ALA A 281 34.54 -0.06 19.26
CA ALA A 281 35.84 -0.16 19.89
C ALA A 281 36.48 1.24 19.95
N ASN A 282 36.77 1.71 21.16
CA ASN A 282 37.51 2.95 21.35
C ASN A 282 38.95 2.73 20.85
N SER A 283 39.29 3.38 19.73
CA SER A 283 40.61 3.36 19.11
C SER A 283 41.63 4.17 19.89
#